data_AF-A0A2E3Z5P4-F1
#
_entry.id   AF-A0A2E3Z5P4-F1
#
_cell.length_a   1.000
_cell.length_b   1.000
_cell.length_c   1.000
_cell.angle_alpha   90.00
_cell.angle_beta   90.00
_cell.angle_gamma   90.00
#
_symmetry.space_group_name_H-M   'P 1'
#
loop_
_entity.id
_entity.type
_entity.pdbx_description
1 polymer ?
#
loop_
_entity_poly.entity_id
_entity_poly.type
_entity_poly.pdbx_seq_one_letter_code
_entity_poly.pdbx_strand_id
1 'polypeptide(L)'
;MLSYALLPSGQAGGASCCTSIGTISPGKNAVNSRVSTSSTECFPLRDIAFRTQVVILRLRLKRVRSREGEPESPARVRNFMADWVVPENRTQPVSRGAELKTQMESPIESPIAAWWLTQASWMVRFQNGPLILIDPWWRDLFAGDRWGKLLGEFPLEPEEHPEPDLVLCTHWHDDHICPESIPRLAAHFPKLRFVVPNRSVDLLTGWGIDQNRIITMMGSDSIVIDDIQIHAIPAAHEELDINEHGAWYLSYVVKYNASTVLHMGDSRPYRGWHEAFQNVSEHYDLVFACINGNDNLRHDEAVDLAKILNPKLIVPMHYGMDPGNTVDPQIFVDEITQRLPEQAFVIPDVGGTILID
;
A
#
# COMPACT_ATOMS: atom_id res chain seq x y z
N MET A 1 26.54 34.55 -45.47
CA MET A 1 25.74 35.79 -45.53
C MET A 1 25.14 36.01 -44.16
N LEU A 2 25.49 37.16 -43.56
CA LEU A 2 24.89 37.93 -42.44
C LEU A 2 24.06 37.22 -41.36
N SER A 3 24.14 37.54 -40.06
CA SER A 3 25.01 38.40 -39.25
C SER A 3 24.62 38.22 -37.77
N TYR A 4 25.59 38.48 -36.89
CA TYR A 4 25.55 38.52 -35.42
C TYR A 4 24.71 39.66 -34.80
N ALA A 5 24.30 39.51 -33.53
CA ALA A 5 24.45 40.46 -32.39
C ALA A 5 23.74 39.86 -31.13
N LEU A 6 24.38 39.50 -30.00
CA LEU A 6 25.10 40.24 -28.94
C LEU A 6 24.26 41.24 -28.09
N LEU A 7 24.34 41.00 -26.77
CA LEU A 7 23.77 41.68 -25.58
C LEU A 7 24.13 43.18 -25.45
N PRO A 8 23.59 43.93 -24.46
CA PRO A 8 24.37 44.16 -23.22
C PRO A 8 23.61 44.48 -21.89
N SER A 9 24.18 43.96 -20.78
CA SER A 9 24.54 44.54 -19.45
C SER A 9 23.71 45.57 -18.62
N GLY A 10 23.78 45.38 -17.27
CA GLY A 10 23.91 46.41 -16.19
C GLY A 10 22.61 46.86 -15.51
N GLN A 11 22.45 47.23 -14.23
CA GLN A 11 23.27 47.51 -13.02
C GLN A 11 22.29 47.47 -11.81
N ALA A 12 22.63 46.91 -10.63
CA ALA A 12 23.10 47.56 -9.39
C ALA A 12 22.23 48.69 -8.74
N GLY A 13 21.90 48.50 -7.45
CA GLY A 13 21.37 49.49 -6.49
C GLY A 13 20.24 48.88 -5.62
N GLY A 14 20.19 48.89 -4.28
CA GLY A 14 20.95 49.57 -3.24
C GLY A 14 19.97 50.20 -2.21
N ALA A 15 20.01 49.72 -0.95
CA ALA A 15 19.44 50.31 0.30
C ALA A 15 17.90 50.47 0.36
N SER A 16 17.18 50.51 1.50
CA SER A 16 17.49 50.69 2.93
C SER A 16 16.35 50.05 3.76
N CYS A 17 16.64 49.36 4.87
CA CYS A 17 16.48 49.84 6.25
C CYS A 17 15.02 50.06 6.73
N CYS A 18 14.57 49.26 7.69
CA CYS A 18 14.06 49.74 8.98
C CYS A 18 13.92 48.58 9.98
N THR A 19 14.86 48.56 10.92
CA THR A 19 14.81 47.90 12.22
C THR A 19 13.71 48.46 13.11
N SER A 20 13.04 47.62 13.90
CA SER A 20 12.75 47.95 15.30
C SER A 20 12.76 46.70 16.18
N ILE A 21 13.73 46.69 17.09
CA ILE A 21 13.82 45.85 18.28
C ILE A 21 12.98 46.54 19.37
N GLY A 22 12.26 45.75 20.17
CA GLY A 22 11.66 46.21 21.41
C GLY A 22 11.47 45.05 22.39
N THR A 23 12.36 44.95 23.37
CA THR A 23 12.31 44.04 24.52
C THR A 23 11.86 44.77 25.78
N ILE A 24 11.37 43.96 26.75
CA ILE A 24 11.27 44.13 28.23
C ILE A 24 9.86 44.33 28.84
N SER A 25 9.34 43.21 29.37
CA SER A 25 8.64 42.81 30.63
C SER A 25 8.16 43.84 31.71
N PRO A 26 7.63 43.39 32.88
CA PRO A 26 6.41 42.61 33.20
C PRO A 26 5.51 43.30 34.28
N GLY A 27 4.28 42.84 34.52
CA GLY A 27 3.39 43.43 35.54
C GLY A 27 2.43 42.43 36.22
N LYS A 28 2.56 42.32 37.54
CA LYS A 28 1.78 41.51 38.49
C LYS A 28 0.37 42.06 38.69
N ASN A 29 -0.59 41.20 39.03
CA ASN A 29 -1.43 41.39 40.23
C ASN A 29 -2.16 40.10 40.64
N ALA A 30 -1.95 39.73 41.90
CA ALA A 30 -2.69 38.73 42.64
C ALA A 30 -3.60 39.46 43.64
N VAL A 31 -4.83 38.98 43.85
CA VAL A 31 -5.58 39.24 45.07
C VAL A 31 -6.31 37.97 45.50
N ASN A 32 -6.02 37.59 46.75
CA ASN A 32 -6.62 36.53 47.56
C ASN A 32 -8.05 36.88 48.00
N SER A 33 -8.90 35.85 48.16
CA SER A 33 -9.77 35.76 49.34
C SER A 33 -9.98 34.30 49.74
N ARG A 34 -9.86 34.06 51.06
CA ARG A 34 -9.75 32.78 51.78
C ARG A 34 -11.11 32.34 52.38
N VAL A 35 -11.28 31.00 52.50
CA VAL A 35 -11.86 30.22 53.65
C VAL A 35 -13.40 30.36 53.88
N SER A 36 -14.24 29.33 54.12
CA SER A 36 -14.15 28.13 54.98
C SER A 36 -15.12 26.95 54.63
N THR A 37 -14.58 25.72 54.69
CA THR A 37 -15.07 24.43 55.26
C THR A 37 -16.55 23.99 55.27
N SER A 38 -16.81 22.78 54.75
CA SER A 38 -17.24 21.55 55.48
C SER A 38 -17.25 20.32 54.52
N SER A 39 -16.42 19.29 54.75
CA SER A 39 -16.80 17.89 55.13
C SER A 39 -17.93 17.27 54.28
N THR A 40 -17.88 16.11 53.64
CA THR A 40 -17.12 14.85 53.71
C THR A 40 -17.51 14.12 52.39
N GLU A 41 -16.65 13.39 51.68
CA GLU A 41 -16.69 11.92 51.64
C GLU A 41 -15.55 11.42 50.75
N CYS A 42 -14.76 10.50 51.28
CA CYS A 42 -13.77 9.71 50.56
C CYS A 42 -14.41 8.41 50.05
N PHE A 43 -14.05 7.97 48.83
CA PHE A 43 -13.68 6.58 48.45
C PHE A 43 -13.38 6.52 46.93
N PRO A 44 -12.64 5.51 46.41
CA PRO A 44 -11.38 5.77 45.70
C PRO A 44 -11.47 5.55 44.18
N LEU A 45 -10.55 6.21 43.47
CA LEU A 45 -10.16 5.92 42.10
C LEU A 45 -9.68 4.46 42.00
N ARG A 46 -10.35 3.67 41.16
CA ARG A 46 -9.86 2.35 40.73
C ARG A 46 -9.12 2.50 39.41
N ASP A 47 -7.85 2.14 39.46
CA ASP A 47 -7.04 1.73 38.32
C ASP A 47 -7.78 0.65 37.51
N ILE A 48 -7.94 0.86 36.21
CA ILE A 48 -8.27 -0.20 35.26
C ILE A 48 -7.03 -0.40 34.40
N ALA A 49 -6.16 -1.28 34.87
CA ALA A 49 -5.08 -1.85 34.09
C ALA A 49 -5.64 -3.02 33.26
N PHE A 50 -5.70 -2.88 31.94
CA PHE A 50 -5.90 -4.03 31.06
C PHE A 50 -4.57 -4.79 30.95
N ARG A 51 -4.48 -5.93 31.64
CA ARG A 51 -3.46 -6.95 31.39
C ARG A 51 -3.92 -7.83 30.24
N THR A 52 -3.30 -7.70 29.07
CA THR A 52 -3.37 -8.73 28.03
C THR A 52 -2.08 -9.53 28.09
N GLN A 53 -2.18 -10.78 28.57
CA GLN A 53 -1.08 -11.75 28.49
C GLN A 53 -0.91 -12.17 27.03
N VAL A 54 0.16 -11.71 26.37
CA VAL A 54 0.61 -12.25 25.09
C VAL A 54 1.43 -13.50 25.38
N VAL A 55 0.94 -14.66 24.93
CA VAL A 55 1.68 -15.91 24.92
C VAL A 55 2.60 -15.91 23.70
N ILE A 56 3.91 -15.71 23.91
CA ILE A 56 4.93 -15.75 22.86
C ILE A 56 5.31 -17.22 22.60
N LEU A 57 4.91 -17.78 21.46
CA LEU A 57 5.40 -19.07 20.99
C LEU A 57 6.68 -18.84 20.15
N ARG A 58 7.87 -19.05 20.74
CA ARG A 58 9.14 -18.98 19.99
C ARG A 58 9.38 -20.28 19.23
N LEU A 59 9.07 -20.31 17.94
CA LEU A 59 9.57 -21.35 17.03
C LEU A 59 11.02 -21.03 16.64
N ARG A 60 11.93 -21.92 17.03
CA ARG A 60 13.38 -21.79 16.83
C ARG A 60 13.76 -22.49 15.53
N LEU A 61 13.74 -21.78 14.41
CA LEU A 61 14.26 -22.32 13.13
C LEU A 61 15.78 -22.48 13.23
N LYS A 62 16.26 -23.73 13.06
CA LYS A 62 17.69 -24.05 13.02
C LYS A 62 18.29 -23.59 11.69
N ARG A 63 19.23 -22.64 11.75
CA ARG A 63 20.15 -22.30 10.65
C ARG A 63 20.97 -23.53 10.25
N VAL A 64 20.83 -23.99 9.01
CA VAL A 64 21.75 -24.97 8.40
C VAL A 64 22.92 -24.18 7.79
N ARG A 65 24.15 -24.56 8.13
CA ARG A 65 25.38 -24.01 7.53
C ARG A 65 25.65 -24.70 6.20
N SER A 66 25.86 -23.94 5.14
CA SER A 66 26.47 -24.43 3.89
C SER A 66 27.98 -24.67 4.11
N ARG A 67 28.51 -25.72 3.47
CA ARG A 67 29.95 -25.95 3.28
C ARG A 67 30.23 -25.92 1.77
N GLU A 68 31.29 -25.23 1.39
CA GLU A 68 31.78 -25.05 0.02
C GLU A 68 32.48 -26.31 -0.53
N GLY A 69 32.41 -26.48 -1.86
CA GLY A 69 33.22 -27.40 -2.67
C GLY A 69 32.56 -27.80 -4.00
N GLU A 70 32.85 -27.07 -5.09
CA GLU A 70 32.61 -27.42 -6.50
C GLU A 70 33.71 -28.38 -7.05
N PRO A 71 33.67 -28.92 -8.31
CA PRO A 71 32.74 -28.68 -9.44
C PRO A 71 32.20 -29.96 -10.14
N GLU A 72 31.18 -29.81 -11.00
CA GLU A 72 31.12 -30.28 -12.41
C GLU A 72 29.69 -30.17 -13.00
N SER A 73 29.60 -29.83 -14.29
CA SER A 73 28.40 -29.82 -15.13
C SER A 73 28.67 -30.68 -16.38
N PRO A 74 27.69 -31.10 -17.22
CA PRO A 74 26.31 -30.61 -17.32
C PRO A 74 25.22 -31.71 -17.50
N ALA A 75 23.97 -31.25 -17.56
CA ALA A 75 22.75 -31.96 -17.95
C ALA A 75 22.11 -32.89 -16.91
N ARG A 76 21.29 -32.31 -16.04
CA ARG A 76 20.02 -32.93 -15.62
C ARG A 76 18.92 -31.89 -15.69
N VAL A 77 17.92 -32.19 -16.50
CA VAL A 77 16.58 -31.59 -16.50
C VAL A 77 16.17 -31.38 -15.04
N ARG A 78 16.10 -30.13 -14.57
CA ARG A 78 15.57 -29.83 -13.25
C ARG A 78 14.08 -30.14 -13.29
N ASN A 79 13.69 -31.22 -12.62
CA ASN A 79 12.31 -31.42 -12.19
C ASN A 79 11.94 -30.26 -11.26
N PHE A 80 11.36 -29.20 -11.81
CA PHE A 80 10.79 -28.08 -11.04
C PHE A 80 9.51 -28.48 -10.27
N MET A 81 9.08 -29.75 -10.35
CA MET A 81 7.91 -30.29 -9.64
C MET A 81 8.24 -30.90 -8.27
N ALA A 82 9.50 -30.85 -7.81
CA ALA A 82 9.93 -31.66 -6.66
C ALA A 82 9.52 -31.12 -5.27
N ASP A 83 9.13 -29.85 -5.12
CA ASP A 83 8.81 -29.26 -3.81
C ASP A 83 7.41 -28.59 -3.76
N TRP A 84 6.45 -29.10 -4.53
CA TRP A 84 5.07 -28.65 -4.43
C TRP A 84 4.36 -29.34 -3.26
N VAL A 85 4.33 -28.67 -2.11
CA VAL A 85 3.67 -29.15 -0.89
C VAL A 85 2.42 -28.32 -0.61
N VAL A 86 1.27 -28.98 -0.59
CA VAL A 86 0.03 -28.39 -0.08
C VAL A 86 0.14 -28.33 1.45
N PRO A 87 0.08 -27.14 2.08
CA PRO A 87 0.14 -27.04 3.52
C PRO A 87 -1.08 -27.69 4.16
N GLU A 88 -0.88 -28.37 5.30
CA GLU A 88 -1.97 -28.98 6.07
C GLU A 88 -2.97 -27.95 6.60
N ASN A 89 -2.49 -26.74 6.90
CA ASN A 89 -3.28 -25.62 7.39
C ASN A 89 -2.90 -24.36 6.61
N ARG A 90 -3.91 -23.56 6.24
CA ARG A 90 -3.73 -22.22 5.66
C ARG A 90 -4.17 -21.14 6.63
N THR A 91 -3.56 -19.97 6.52
CA THR A 91 -4.05 -18.74 7.15
C THR A 91 -5.47 -18.47 6.67
N GLN A 92 -6.40 -18.38 7.62
CA GLN A 92 -7.81 -18.19 7.34
C GLN A 92 -8.16 -16.71 7.37
N PRO A 93 -8.93 -16.19 6.39
CA PRO A 93 -9.56 -14.89 6.52
C PRO A 93 -10.39 -14.75 7.80
N VAL A 94 -10.27 -13.60 8.46
CA VAL A 94 -11.04 -13.26 9.67
C VAL A 94 -12.49 -12.88 9.34
N SER A 95 -12.76 -12.45 8.11
CA SER A 95 -14.10 -12.30 7.53
C SER A 95 -14.06 -12.70 6.05
N ARG A 96 -15.17 -13.22 5.52
CA ARG A 96 -15.26 -13.73 4.13
C ARG A 96 -16.70 -13.75 3.61
N GLY A 97 -16.84 -13.94 2.30
CA GLY A 97 -18.12 -14.13 1.62
C GLY A 97 -19.12 -13.00 1.89
N ALA A 98 -20.39 -13.35 2.10
CA ALA A 98 -21.49 -12.40 2.25
C ALA A 98 -21.32 -11.41 3.42
N GLU A 99 -20.69 -11.84 4.52
CA GLU A 99 -20.44 -10.97 5.67
C GLU A 99 -19.46 -9.86 5.30
N LEU A 100 -18.31 -10.22 4.73
CA LEU A 100 -17.29 -9.26 4.30
C LEU A 100 -17.82 -8.32 3.21
N LYS A 101 -18.57 -8.87 2.24
CA LYS A 101 -19.25 -8.07 1.21
C LYS A 101 -20.16 -7.01 1.84
N THR A 102 -20.97 -7.39 2.83
CA THR A 102 -21.86 -6.46 3.53
C THR A 102 -21.08 -5.36 4.24
N GLN A 103 -19.93 -5.68 4.84
CA GLN A 103 -19.07 -4.69 5.48
C GLN A 103 -18.53 -3.66 4.47
N MET A 104 -18.11 -4.10 3.29
CA MET A 104 -17.58 -3.23 2.22
C MET A 104 -18.66 -2.34 1.58
N GLU A 105 -19.90 -2.80 1.50
CA GLU A 105 -21.04 -2.04 0.96
C GLU A 105 -21.60 -1.04 1.97
N SER A 106 -21.39 -1.29 3.26
CA SER A 106 -21.94 -0.46 4.33
C SER A 106 -21.31 0.94 4.32
N PRO A 107 -22.08 2.00 4.63
CA PRO A 107 -21.52 3.32 4.89
C PRO A 107 -20.47 3.28 6.00
N ILE A 108 -19.44 4.11 5.86
CA ILE A 108 -18.38 4.27 6.84
C ILE A 108 -18.40 5.69 7.41
N GLU A 109 -18.08 5.82 8.69
CA GLU A 109 -17.96 7.12 9.37
C GLU A 109 -16.53 7.69 9.28
N SER A 110 -15.52 6.83 9.14
CA SER A 110 -14.13 7.23 8.92
C SER A 110 -13.92 7.70 7.48
N PRO A 111 -13.02 8.69 7.22
CA PRO A 111 -12.65 9.13 5.88
C PRO A 111 -12.28 8.01 4.90
N ILE A 112 -11.59 6.97 5.38
CA ILE A 112 -11.21 5.79 4.58
C ILE A 112 -11.44 4.52 5.41
N ALA A 113 -11.92 3.48 4.75
CA ALA A 113 -11.81 2.09 5.21
C ALA A 113 -11.08 1.25 4.16
N ALA A 114 -10.29 0.27 4.60
CA ALA A 114 -9.59 -0.65 3.72
C ALA A 114 -9.68 -2.09 4.21
N TRP A 115 -9.72 -3.04 3.28
CA TRP A 115 -9.71 -4.48 3.57
C TRP A 115 -8.61 -5.17 2.79
N TRP A 116 -7.79 -5.94 3.49
CA TRP A 116 -6.74 -6.72 2.85
C TRP A 116 -7.33 -8.00 2.28
N LEU A 117 -7.16 -8.22 0.98
CA LEU A 117 -7.71 -9.37 0.27
C LEU A 117 -6.66 -10.44 -0.03
N THR A 118 -5.50 -10.37 0.64
CA THR A 118 -4.24 -11.10 0.42
C THR A 118 -3.26 -10.41 -0.52
N GLN A 119 -1.98 -10.77 -0.42
CA GLN A 119 -0.89 -10.27 -1.29
C GLN A 119 -0.91 -8.75 -1.45
N ALA A 120 -1.07 -8.23 -2.67
CA ALA A 120 -1.21 -6.80 -2.98
C ALA A 120 -2.67 -6.39 -3.22
N SER A 121 -3.64 -7.27 -2.99
CA SER A 121 -5.05 -7.01 -3.26
C SER A 121 -5.71 -6.24 -2.12
N TRP A 122 -6.30 -5.10 -2.46
CA TRP A 122 -6.96 -4.22 -1.49
C TRP A 122 -8.32 -3.73 -1.98
N MET A 123 -9.31 -3.76 -1.10
CA MET A 123 -10.54 -2.99 -1.28
C MET A 123 -10.44 -1.70 -0.45
N VAL A 124 -10.72 -0.55 -1.05
CA VAL A 124 -10.65 0.76 -0.38
C VAL A 124 -11.98 1.50 -0.56
N ARG A 125 -12.64 1.83 0.56
CA ARG A 125 -13.85 2.63 0.61
C ARG A 125 -13.51 4.03 1.10
N PHE A 126 -13.94 5.04 0.36
CA PHE A 126 -13.89 6.43 0.82
C PHE A 126 -15.25 6.83 1.41
N GLN A 127 -15.23 7.66 2.45
CA GLN A 127 -16.46 8.15 3.09
C GLN A 127 -17.37 8.86 2.09
N ASN A 128 -18.64 8.44 2.04
CA ASN A 128 -19.62 8.96 1.08
C ASN A 128 -19.08 9.02 -0.36
N GLY A 129 -18.29 8.01 -0.72
CA GLY A 129 -17.47 8.03 -1.92
C GLY A 129 -17.29 6.66 -2.53
N PRO A 130 -16.30 6.55 -3.44
CA PRO A 130 -16.10 5.35 -4.23
C PRO A 130 -15.61 4.17 -3.41
N LEU A 131 -15.89 2.98 -3.93
CA LEU A 131 -15.32 1.70 -3.55
C LEU A 131 -14.36 1.25 -4.66
N ILE A 132 -13.07 1.17 -4.34
CA ILE A 132 -12.00 0.93 -5.31
C ILE A 132 -11.30 -0.37 -4.99
N LEU A 133 -11.18 -1.25 -5.99
CA LEU A 133 -10.47 -2.51 -5.90
C LEU A 133 -9.11 -2.37 -6.57
N ILE A 134 -8.03 -2.69 -5.86
CA ILE A 134 -6.66 -2.54 -6.35
C ILE A 134 -6.00 -3.92 -6.39
N ASP A 135 -5.34 -4.24 -7.51
CA ASP A 135 -4.61 -5.48 -7.78
C ASP A 135 -5.36 -6.77 -7.36
N PRO A 136 -6.60 -7.02 -7.84
CA PRO A 136 -7.39 -8.15 -7.39
C PRO A 136 -6.78 -9.49 -7.80
N TRP A 137 -6.43 -10.31 -6.80
CA TRP A 137 -5.83 -11.62 -6.98
C TRP A 137 -6.61 -12.70 -6.24
N TRP A 138 -6.96 -13.74 -6.99
CA TRP A 138 -7.68 -14.92 -6.52
C TRP A 138 -7.21 -16.12 -7.36
N ARG A 139 -7.09 -17.27 -6.70
CA ARG A 139 -6.79 -18.56 -7.33
C ARG A 139 -7.64 -19.64 -6.70
N ASP A 140 -8.05 -20.62 -7.50
CA ASP A 140 -8.67 -21.83 -6.97
C ASP A 140 -7.61 -22.70 -6.27
N LEU A 141 -7.58 -22.62 -4.93
CA LEU A 141 -6.66 -23.39 -4.09
C LEU A 141 -6.88 -24.90 -4.14
N PHE A 142 -8.02 -25.35 -4.68
CA PHE A 142 -8.46 -26.74 -4.72
C PHE A 142 -8.53 -27.32 -6.14
N ALA A 143 -8.12 -26.56 -7.16
CA ALA A 143 -8.03 -27.02 -8.55
C ALA A 143 -7.02 -28.15 -8.78
N GLY A 144 -6.18 -28.46 -7.79
CA GLY A 144 -5.16 -29.51 -7.87
C GLY A 144 -3.93 -29.12 -8.68
N ASP A 145 -3.64 -27.82 -8.77
CA ASP A 145 -2.51 -27.26 -9.50
C ASP A 145 -1.51 -26.52 -8.58
N ARG A 146 -0.54 -25.83 -9.18
CA ARG A 146 0.53 -25.13 -8.43
C ARG A 146 0.01 -24.18 -7.34
N TRP A 147 -1.20 -23.64 -7.45
CA TRP A 147 -1.75 -22.67 -6.50
C TRP A 147 -2.18 -23.31 -5.17
N GLY A 148 -2.33 -24.63 -5.12
CA GLY A 148 -2.52 -25.36 -3.87
C GLY A 148 -1.38 -25.20 -2.85
N LYS A 149 -0.23 -24.61 -3.22
CA LYS A 149 0.88 -24.34 -2.28
C LYS A 149 0.71 -23.07 -1.44
N LEU A 150 -0.22 -22.18 -1.77
CA LEU A 150 -0.33 -20.86 -1.14
C LEU A 150 -0.67 -20.95 0.36
N LEU A 151 -0.03 -20.16 1.20
CA LEU A 151 -0.12 -20.29 2.66
C LEU A 151 -1.43 -19.73 3.24
N GLY A 152 -2.16 -18.90 2.51
CA GLY A 152 -3.43 -18.29 2.95
C GLY A 152 -4.59 -18.58 2.00
N GLU A 153 -5.82 -18.45 2.53
CA GLU A 153 -7.05 -18.49 1.74
C GLU A 153 -7.52 -17.09 1.35
N PHE A 154 -8.23 -17.00 0.23
CA PHE A 154 -8.85 -15.76 -0.23
C PHE A 154 -10.19 -15.51 0.50
N PRO A 155 -10.50 -14.26 0.87
CA PRO A 155 -11.73 -13.95 1.58
C PRO A 155 -12.97 -13.87 0.67
N LEU A 156 -12.78 -13.71 -0.65
CA LEU A 156 -13.84 -13.54 -1.64
C LEU A 156 -13.39 -14.20 -2.95
N GLU A 157 -14.31 -14.91 -3.60
CA GLU A 157 -14.23 -15.16 -5.04
C GLU A 157 -14.52 -13.88 -5.84
N PRO A 158 -14.10 -13.80 -7.12
CA PRO A 158 -14.40 -12.66 -8.00
C PRO A 158 -15.87 -12.21 -8.00
N GLU A 159 -16.81 -13.16 -8.01
CA GLU A 159 -18.26 -12.90 -8.01
C GLU A 159 -18.83 -12.56 -6.62
N GLU A 160 -18.06 -12.79 -5.56
CA GLU A 160 -18.46 -12.45 -4.19
C GLU A 160 -18.11 -11.01 -3.81
N HIS A 161 -17.31 -10.32 -4.62
CA HIS A 161 -17.03 -8.90 -4.39
C HIS A 161 -18.34 -8.07 -4.42
N PRO A 162 -18.40 -6.96 -3.67
CA PRO A 162 -19.29 -5.85 -4.04
C PRO A 162 -18.85 -5.25 -5.38
N GLU A 163 -19.77 -4.63 -6.14
CA GLU A 163 -19.41 -3.96 -7.40
C GLU A 163 -18.49 -2.76 -7.11
N PRO A 164 -17.22 -2.78 -7.53
CA PRO A 164 -16.33 -1.63 -7.35
C PRO A 164 -16.69 -0.55 -8.37
N ASP A 165 -16.49 0.72 -8.01
CA ASP A 165 -16.61 1.84 -8.95
C ASP A 165 -15.47 1.82 -9.99
N LEU A 166 -14.33 1.24 -9.59
CA LEU A 166 -13.12 1.15 -10.40
C LEU A 166 -12.20 0.01 -9.93
N VAL A 167 -11.54 -0.65 -10.88
CA VAL A 167 -10.39 -1.54 -10.60
C VAL A 167 -9.10 -0.85 -11.05
N LEU A 168 -8.08 -0.82 -10.20
CA LEU A 168 -6.73 -0.38 -10.57
C LEU A 168 -5.81 -1.60 -10.54
N CYS A 169 -5.00 -1.78 -11.58
CA CYS A 169 -3.96 -2.80 -11.58
C CYS A 169 -2.59 -2.18 -11.86
N THR A 170 -1.58 -2.52 -11.07
CA THR A 170 -0.27 -1.87 -11.08
C THR A 170 0.64 -2.36 -12.20
N HIS A 171 0.62 -3.66 -12.52
CA HIS A 171 1.43 -4.25 -13.59
C HIS A 171 1.00 -5.68 -13.96
N TRP A 172 1.57 -6.25 -15.03
CA TRP A 172 1.10 -7.50 -15.67
C TRP A 172 1.45 -8.80 -14.95
N HIS A 173 2.18 -8.76 -13.83
CA HIS A 173 2.47 -9.99 -13.09
C HIS A 173 1.19 -10.61 -12.54
N ASP A 174 1.20 -11.94 -12.46
CA ASP A 174 -0.02 -12.72 -12.30
C ASP A 174 -0.69 -12.53 -10.93
N ASP A 175 0.06 -12.05 -9.94
CA ASP A 175 -0.38 -11.68 -8.60
C ASP A 175 -0.83 -10.22 -8.44
N HIS A 176 -0.86 -9.47 -9.55
CA HIS A 176 -1.38 -8.11 -9.64
C HIS A 176 -2.47 -7.98 -10.73
N ILE A 177 -2.18 -8.43 -11.97
CA ILE A 177 -3.16 -8.61 -13.05
C ILE A 177 -3.42 -10.11 -13.20
N CYS A 178 -4.40 -10.56 -12.44
CA CYS A 178 -4.73 -11.95 -12.29
C CYS A 178 -5.53 -12.52 -13.50
N PRO A 179 -5.03 -13.55 -14.21
CA PRO A 179 -5.75 -14.17 -15.35
C PRO A 179 -7.06 -14.87 -14.98
N GLU A 180 -7.31 -15.12 -13.68
CA GLU A 180 -8.57 -15.69 -13.20
C GLU A 180 -9.51 -14.59 -12.67
N SER A 181 -9.02 -13.68 -11.83
CA SER A 181 -9.85 -12.64 -11.21
C SER A 181 -10.35 -11.63 -12.23
N ILE A 182 -9.48 -11.11 -13.09
CA ILE A 182 -9.82 -9.99 -13.98
C ILE A 182 -10.94 -10.37 -14.97
N PRO A 183 -10.87 -11.51 -15.69
CA PRO A 183 -11.95 -11.90 -16.60
C PRO A 183 -13.25 -12.23 -15.86
N ARG A 184 -13.18 -12.87 -14.69
CA ARG A 184 -14.36 -13.22 -13.88
C ARG A 184 -15.05 -11.97 -13.32
N LEU A 185 -14.29 -11.01 -12.79
CA LEU A 185 -14.79 -9.70 -12.38
C LEU A 185 -15.42 -8.96 -13.57
N ALA A 186 -14.76 -8.96 -14.73
CA ALA A 186 -15.26 -8.27 -15.92
C ALA A 186 -16.57 -8.87 -16.47
N ALA A 187 -16.74 -10.19 -16.35
CA ALA A 187 -17.95 -10.91 -16.72
C ALA A 187 -19.09 -10.69 -15.72
N HIS A 188 -18.77 -10.71 -14.42
CA HIS A 188 -19.75 -10.51 -13.35
C HIS A 188 -20.25 -9.06 -13.30
N PHE A 189 -19.37 -8.10 -13.50
CA PHE A 189 -19.66 -6.66 -13.52
C PHE A 189 -19.44 -6.08 -14.93
N PRO A 190 -20.45 -6.10 -15.83
CA PRO A 190 -20.26 -5.76 -17.24
C PRO A 190 -19.93 -4.28 -17.50
N LYS A 191 -20.14 -3.40 -16.51
CA LYS A 191 -19.82 -1.97 -16.59
C LYS A 191 -18.51 -1.59 -15.90
N LEU A 192 -17.87 -2.54 -15.22
CA LEU A 192 -16.64 -2.29 -14.46
C LEU A 192 -15.52 -1.82 -15.40
N ARG A 193 -14.86 -0.74 -15.01
CA ARG A 193 -13.73 -0.14 -15.72
C ARG A 193 -12.41 -0.53 -15.03
N PHE A 194 -11.37 -0.71 -15.82
CA PHE A 194 -10.06 -1.15 -15.37
C PHE A 194 -9.00 -0.11 -15.73
N VAL A 195 -8.33 0.44 -14.73
CA VAL A 195 -7.17 1.31 -14.89
C VAL A 195 -5.91 0.45 -14.87
N VAL A 196 -5.13 0.47 -15.95
CA VAL A 196 -3.94 -0.37 -16.11
C VAL A 196 -2.80 0.39 -16.79
N PRO A 197 -1.54 -0.07 -16.67
CA PRO A 197 -0.45 0.45 -17.48
C PRO A 197 -0.72 0.16 -18.95
N ASN A 198 -0.24 1.01 -19.85
CA ASN A 198 -0.38 0.83 -21.29
C ASN A 198 0.10 -0.55 -21.78
N ARG A 199 1.16 -1.07 -21.17
CA ARG A 199 1.70 -2.41 -21.46
C ARG A 199 0.70 -3.55 -21.23
N SER A 200 -0.29 -3.35 -20.37
CA SER A 200 -1.25 -4.39 -19.96
C SER A 200 -2.56 -4.36 -20.75
N VAL A 201 -2.75 -3.40 -21.67
CA VAL A 201 -3.99 -3.26 -22.45
C VAL A 201 -4.26 -4.50 -23.31
N ASP A 202 -3.24 -5.00 -24.01
CA ASP A 202 -3.35 -6.19 -24.86
C ASP A 202 -3.70 -7.46 -24.06
N LEU A 203 -3.27 -7.52 -22.80
CA LEU A 203 -3.58 -8.64 -21.91
C LEU A 203 -5.09 -8.68 -21.61
N LEU A 204 -5.67 -7.55 -21.21
CA LEU A 204 -7.09 -7.45 -20.86
C LEU A 204 -7.99 -7.62 -22.09
N THR A 205 -7.64 -7.00 -23.22
CA THR A 205 -8.39 -7.19 -24.47
C THR A 205 -8.30 -8.63 -24.99
N GLY A 206 -7.14 -9.28 -24.83
CA GLY A 206 -6.95 -10.70 -25.13
C GLY A 206 -7.83 -11.62 -24.28
N TRP A 207 -8.26 -11.18 -23.10
CA TRP A 207 -9.24 -11.87 -22.26
C TRP A 207 -10.70 -11.51 -22.56
N GLY A 208 -10.96 -10.72 -23.60
CA GLY A 208 -12.30 -10.36 -24.05
C GLY A 208 -12.92 -9.16 -23.33
N ILE A 209 -12.11 -8.37 -22.61
CA ILE A 209 -12.57 -7.12 -22.01
C ILE A 209 -12.62 -6.04 -23.09
N ASP A 210 -13.78 -5.42 -23.27
CA ASP A 210 -13.96 -4.36 -24.27
C ASP A 210 -12.99 -3.19 -24.02
N GLN A 211 -12.35 -2.70 -25.09
CA GLN A 211 -11.38 -1.59 -25.02
C GLN A 211 -11.94 -0.33 -24.34
N ASN A 212 -13.24 -0.06 -24.47
CA ASN A 212 -13.90 1.10 -23.84
C ASN A 212 -14.00 1.00 -22.31
N ARG A 213 -13.75 -0.17 -21.74
CA ARG A 213 -13.69 -0.41 -20.28
C ARG A 213 -12.26 -0.31 -19.75
N ILE A 214 -11.25 -0.26 -20.62
CA ILE A 214 -9.84 -0.22 -20.25
C ILE A 214 -9.36 1.23 -20.32
N ILE A 215 -8.95 1.74 -19.18
CA ILE A 215 -8.39 3.08 -19.02
C ILE A 215 -6.89 2.92 -18.84
N THR A 216 -6.13 3.52 -19.75
CA THR A 216 -4.69 3.37 -19.81
C THR A 216 -3.98 4.50 -19.10
N MET A 217 -2.94 4.20 -18.32
CA MET A 217 -2.03 5.18 -17.73
C MET A 217 -0.58 4.92 -18.14
N MET A 218 0.21 6.00 -18.17
CA MET A 218 1.58 6.03 -18.70
C MET A 218 2.65 6.18 -17.61
N GLY A 219 2.25 6.49 -16.37
CA GLY A 219 3.14 6.67 -15.22
C GLY A 219 3.67 8.08 -15.03
N SER A 220 3.34 9.03 -15.91
CA SER A 220 3.68 10.45 -15.74
C SER A 220 2.44 11.33 -15.89
N ASP A 221 1.28 10.72 -15.70
CA ASP A 221 -0.02 11.24 -16.01
C ASP A 221 -0.98 11.11 -14.82
N SER A 222 -2.03 11.92 -14.89
CA SER A 222 -3.15 11.83 -13.98
C SER A 222 -4.46 11.94 -14.76
N ILE A 223 -5.49 11.32 -14.21
CA ILE A 223 -6.84 11.32 -14.77
C ILE A 223 -7.85 11.51 -13.66
N VAL A 224 -8.96 12.15 -13.99
CA VAL A 224 -10.14 12.20 -13.14
C VAL A 224 -11.21 11.33 -13.77
N ILE A 225 -11.65 10.30 -13.05
CA ILE A 225 -12.71 9.39 -13.46
C ILE A 225 -13.87 9.62 -12.49
N ASP A 226 -14.96 10.21 -12.98
CA ASP A 226 -16.03 10.74 -12.14
C ASP A 226 -15.45 11.77 -11.14
N ASP A 227 -15.45 11.49 -9.84
CA ASP A 227 -14.86 12.35 -8.81
C ASP A 227 -13.53 11.78 -8.24
N ILE A 228 -12.99 10.72 -8.86
CA ILE A 228 -11.80 10.01 -8.41
C ILE A 228 -10.58 10.53 -9.18
N GLN A 229 -9.66 11.21 -8.50
CA GLN A 229 -8.40 11.63 -9.10
C GLN A 229 -7.34 10.54 -8.91
N ILE A 230 -6.75 10.09 -10.00
CA ILE A 230 -5.73 9.04 -10.02
C ILE A 230 -4.46 9.60 -10.64
N HIS A 231 -3.35 9.44 -9.94
CA HIS A 231 -2.02 9.69 -10.48
C HIS A 231 -1.30 8.37 -10.65
N ALA A 232 -0.74 8.14 -11.83
CA ALA A 232 0.19 7.05 -12.05
C ALA A 232 1.62 7.58 -11.91
N ILE A 233 2.44 6.83 -11.18
CA ILE A 233 3.85 7.11 -10.95
C ILE A 233 4.63 5.88 -11.45
N PRO A 234 5.79 6.02 -12.11
CA PRO A 234 6.52 4.86 -12.57
C PRO A 234 7.00 4.04 -11.37
N ALA A 235 6.87 2.73 -11.46
CA ALA A 235 7.45 1.78 -10.51
C ALA A 235 8.62 1.05 -11.19
N ALA A 236 9.63 0.69 -10.41
CA ALA A 236 10.72 -0.17 -10.83
C ALA A 236 10.47 -1.58 -10.32
N HIS A 237 10.52 -2.59 -11.17
CA HIS A 237 10.43 -3.99 -10.76
C HIS A 237 11.59 -4.71 -11.44
N GLU A 238 12.57 -5.15 -10.65
CA GLU A 238 13.99 -5.29 -11.03
C GLU A 238 14.66 -3.96 -11.46
N GLU A 239 14.18 -3.34 -12.54
CA GLU A 239 14.68 -2.09 -13.12
C GLU A 239 13.54 -1.08 -13.37
N LEU A 240 13.89 0.17 -13.64
CA LEU A 240 12.91 1.20 -14.03
C LEU A 240 12.60 1.11 -15.53
N ASP A 241 11.63 0.28 -15.89
CA ASP A 241 11.23 0.04 -17.28
C ASP A 241 10.26 1.11 -17.79
N ILE A 242 10.80 2.06 -18.58
CA ILE A 242 10.04 3.13 -19.21
C ILE A 242 10.49 3.27 -20.67
N ASN A 243 9.53 3.37 -21.59
CA ASN A 243 9.79 3.67 -23.00
C ASN A 243 8.90 4.81 -23.51
N GLU A 244 8.89 5.09 -24.82
CA GLU A 244 8.02 6.11 -25.42
C GLU A 244 6.52 5.85 -25.22
N HIS A 245 6.15 4.63 -24.82
CA HIS A 245 4.79 4.18 -24.53
C HIS A 245 4.48 4.10 -23.03
N GLY A 246 5.29 4.75 -22.20
CA GLY A 246 5.07 4.88 -20.76
C GLY A 246 5.84 3.87 -19.92
N ALA A 247 5.60 3.94 -18.61
CA ALA A 247 6.13 3.01 -17.64
C ALA A 247 5.39 1.67 -17.70
N TRP A 248 6.14 0.60 -17.52
CA TRP A 248 5.61 -0.76 -17.57
C TRP A 248 4.91 -1.15 -16.26
N TYR A 249 5.44 -0.66 -15.14
CA TYR A 249 4.92 -0.87 -13.79
C TYR A 249 4.52 0.48 -13.21
N LEU A 250 3.41 0.51 -12.48
CA LEU A 250 2.86 1.74 -11.91
C LEU A 250 2.62 1.62 -10.42
N SER A 251 2.94 2.68 -9.69
CA SER A 251 2.30 3.00 -8.42
C SER A 251 1.12 3.92 -8.67
N TYR A 252 0.05 3.80 -7.88
CA TYR A 252 -1.09 4.70 -7.96
C TYR A 252 -1.27 5.51 -6.69
N VAL A 253 -1.47 6.82 -6.87
CA VAL A 253 -2.01 7.69 -5.83
C VAL A 253 -3.46 7.99 -6.19
N VAL A 254 -4.37 7.58 -5.32
CA VAL A 254 -5.80 7.80 -5.45
C VAL A 254 -6.22 8.90 -4.48
N LYS A 255 -6.88 9.92 -5.02
CA LYS A 255 -7.40 11.06 -4.26
C LYS A 255 -8.91 11.15 -4.44
N TYR A 256 -9.60 11.33 -3.32
CA TYR A 256 -11.03 11.62 -3.28
C TYR A 256 -11.30 12.58 -2.12
N ASN A 257 -11.87 13.75 -2.43
CA ASN A 257 -11.97 14.86 -1.48
C ASN A 257 -10.61 15.19 -0.84
N ALA A 258 -10.52 15.16 0.49
CA ALA A 258 -9.29 15.42 1.23
C ALA A 258 -8.41 14.16 1.44
N SER A 259 -8.93 12.98 1.09
CA SER A 259 -8.29 11.70 1.37
C SER A 259 -7.32 11.32 0.25
N THR A 260 -6.12 10.87 0.62
CA THR A 260 -5.07 10.43 -0.30
C THR A 260 -4.53 9.05 0.08
N VAL A 261 -4.64 8.09 -0.84
CA VAL A 261 -4.17 6.71 -0.68
C VAL A 261 -3.08 6.41 -1.72
N LEU A 262 -1.96 5.85 -1.28
CA LEU A 262 -0.90 5.35 -2.15
C LEU A 262 -0.89 3.82 -2.14
N HIS A 263 -1.01 3.22 -3.32
CA HIS A 263 -0.69 1.83 -3.55
C HIS A 263 0.56 1.75 -4.42
N MET A 264 1.68 1.32 -3.83
CA MET A 264 2.96 1.39 -4.54
C MET A 264 3.21 0.27 -5.57
N GLY A 265 2.26 -0.67 -5.70
CA GLY A 265 2.53 -1.96 -6.35
C GLY A 265 3.59 -2.71 -5.57
N ASP A 266 4.51 -3.37 -6.26
CA ASP A 266 5.66 -4.03 -5.65
C ASP A 266 6.98 -3.41 -6.13
N SER A 267 7.01 -2.08 -6.23
CA SER A 267 8.18 -1.35 -6.73
C SER A 267 9.41 -1.52 -5.82
N ARG A 268 10.60 -1.58 -6.42
CA ARG A 268 11.89 -1.29 -5.79
C ARG A 268 12.14 0.22 -5.72
N PRO A 269 13.04 0.69 -4.83
CA PRO A 269 13.50 2.07 -4.87
C PRO A 269 14.28 2.35 -6.15
N TYR A 270 14.03 3.51 -6.76
CA TYR A 270 14.83 4.01 -7.88
C TYR A 270 15.19 5.48 -7.64
N ARG A 271 16.17 5.99 -8.39
CA ARG A 271 16.60 7.39 -8.25
C ARG A 271 15.44 8.33 -8.54
N GLY A 272 15.06 9.14 -7.55
CA GLY A 272 13.99 10.13 -7.66
C GLY A 272 12.60 9.64 -7.27
N TRP A 273 12.42 8.36 -6.87
CA TRP A 273 11.10 7.83 -6.53
C TRP A 273 10.42 8.56 -5.36
N HIS A 274 11.19 8.98 -4.35
CA HIS A 274 10.71 9.84 -3.25
C HIS A 274 10.11 11.15 -3.76
N GLU A 275 10.84 11.86 -4.63
CA GLU A 275 10.39 13.12 -5.23
C GLU A 275 9.15 12.87 -6.10
N ALA A 276 9.09 11.74 -6.81
CA ALA A 276 7.94 11.38 -7.62
C ALA A 276 6.66 11.25 -6.77
N PHE A 277 6.72 10.61 -5.60
CA PHE A 277 5.59 10.57 -4.66
C PHE A 277 5.29 11.96 -4.08
N GLN A 278 6.29 12.66 -3.53
CA GLN A 278 6.10 13.97 -2.90
C GLN A 278 5.53 15.03 -3.86
N ASN A 279 5.87 14.96 -5.15
CA ASN A 279 5.33 15.86 -6.18
C ASN A 279 3.84 15.64 -6.45
N VAL A 280 3.30 14.46 -6.15
CA VAL A 280 1.88 14.17 -6.31
C VAL A 280 1.08 14.64 -5.11
N SER A 281 1.57 14.43 -3.89
CA SER A 281 0.87 14.88 -2.67
C SER A 281 1.85 15.23 -1.56
N GLU A 282 1.54 16.32 -0.84
CA GLU A 282 2.21 16.67 0.41
C GLU A 282 1.72 15.83 1.60
N HIS A 283 0.56 15.19 1.46
CA HIS A 283 -0.09 14.42 2.51
C HIS A 283 -0.60 13.07 1.99
N TYR A 284 -0.39 12.02 2.79
CA TYR A 284 -0.87 10.67 2.55
C TYR A 284 -1.60 10.16 3.79
N ASP A 285 -2.87 9.79 3.67
CA ASP A 285 -3.63 9.18 4.76
C ASP A 285 -3.27 7.70 4.91
N LEU A 286 -3.10 7.01 3.78
CA LEU A 286 -2.83 5.58 3.75
C LEU A 286 -1.77 5.25 2.70
N VAL A 287 -0.75 4.49 3.10
CA VAL A 287 0.27 3.94 2.20
C VAL A 287 0.29 2.43 2.33
N PHE A 288 0.08 1.71 1.24
CA PHE A 288 0.34 0.28 1.14
C PHE A 288 1.75 0.05 0.60
N ALA A 289 2.57 -0.72 1.34
CA ALA A 289 3.96 -0.97 0.98
C ALA A 289 4.31 -2.47 1.03
N CYS A 290 4.90 -3.02 -0.03
CA CYS A 290 5.43 -4.39 0.02
C CYS A 290 6.65 -4.48 0.95
N ILE A 291 6.88 -5.68 1.53
CA ILE A 291 7.95 -5.88 2.53
C ILE A 291 8.80 -7.14 2.31
N ASN A 292 8.44 -7.98 1.33
CA ASN A 292 9.03 -9.31 1.13
C ASN A 292 10.44 -9.27 0.53
N GLY A 293 10.81 -8.19 -0.16
CA GLY A 293 12.20 -7.96 -0.58
C GLY A 293 12.72 -8.91 -1.66
N ASN A 294 11.82 -9.58 -2.38
CA ASN A 294 12.16 -10.52 -3.44
C ASN A 294 11.81 -9.86 -4.77
N ASP A 295 12.82 -9.25 -5.38
CA ASP A 295 12.72 -8.39 -6.58
C ASP A 295 11.81 -7.15 -6.43
N ASN A 296 11.42 -6.84 -5.19
CA ASN A 296 10.60 -5.71 -4.78
C ASN A 296 11.13 -5.05 -3.48
N LEU A 297 10.38 -4.08 -2.92
CA LEU A 297 10.76 -3.36 -1.70
C LEU A 297 10.98 -4.31 -0.51
N ARG A 298 12.11 -4.13 0.19
CA ARG A 298 12.33 -4.78 1.48
C ARG A 298 11.64 -4.02 2.62
N HIS A 299 11.37 -4.69 3.72
CA HIS A 299 10.84 -4.08 4.95
C HIS A 299 11.60 -2.81 5.43
N ASP A 300 12.93 -2.78 5.35
CA ASP A 300 13.75 -1.61 5.75
C ASP A 300 13.58 -0.41 4.81
N GLU A 301 13.37 -0.68 3.52
CA GLU A 301 13.09 0.33 2.50
C GLU A 301 11.63 0.82 2.56
N ALA A 302 10.69 -0.02 3.01
CA ALA A 302 9.33 0.40 3.36
C ALA A 302 9.34 1.42 4.50
N VAL A 303 10.22 1.21 5.50
CA VAL A 303 10.43 2.18 6.58
C VAL A 303 11.13 3.45 6.10
N ASP A 304 12.04 3.37 5.12
CA ASP A 304 12.58 4.56 4.45
C ASP A 304 11.48 5.37 3.75
N LEU A 305 10.57 4.70 3.03
CA LEU A 305 9.44 5.36 2.38
C LEU A 305 8.52 6.04 3.40
N ALA A 306 8.19 5.34 4.50
CA ALA A 306 7.40 5.90 5.60
C ALA A 306 8.05 7.16 6.18
N LYS A 307 9.37 7.15 6.38
CA LYS A 307 10.12 8.30 6.90
C LYS A 307 10.03 9.53 6.00
N ILE A 308 10.00 9.31 4.69
CA ILE A 308 10.00 10.40 3.69
C ILE A 308 8.60 10.94 3.45
N LEU A 309 7.58 10.07 3.39
CA LEU A 309 6.20 10.47 3.13
C LEU A 309 5.44 10.86 4.39
N ASN A 310 5.86 10.38 5.57
CA ASN A 310 5.21 10.58 6.86
C ASN A 310 3.68 10.40 6.79
N PRO A 311 3.19 9.25 6.29
CA PRO A 311 1.75 9.04 6.11
C PRO A 311 1.04 8.96 7.47
N LYS A 312 -0.27 9.22 7.51
CA LYS A 312 -1.05 8.97 8.74
C LYS A 312 -1.00 7.49 9.13
N LEU A 313 -1.10 6.59 8.15
CA LEU A 313 -1.00 5.16 8.36
C LEU A 313 -0.21 4.50 7.23
N ILE A 314 0.77 3.68 7.58
CA ILE A 314 1.42 2.75 6.64
C ILE A 314 1.02 1.31 6.96
N VAL A 315 0.71 0.54 5.92
CA VAL A 315 0.26 -0.84 6.04
C VAL A 315 1.14 -1.72 5.14
N PRO A 316 1.86 -2.72 5.70
CA PRO A 316 2.64 -3.64 4.90
C PRO A 316 1.72 -4.59 4.12
N MET A 317 2.18 -5.04 2.96
CA MET A 317 1.49 -6.01 2.10
C MET A 317 2.49 -6.94 1.42
N HIS A 318 2.01 -7.79 0.50
CA HIS A 318 2.86 -8.68 -0.30
C HIS A 318 3.62 -9.75 0.52
N TYR A 319 2.99 -10.24 1.58
CA TYR A 319 3.47 -11.34 2.41
C TYR A 319 2.32 -12.30 2.75
N GLY A 320 2.64 -13.48 3.27
CA GLY A 320 1.68 -14.44 3.81
C GLY A 320 1.03 -15.39 2.78
N MET A 321 1.36 -15.27 1.49
CA MET A 321 0.73 -16.04 0.41
C MET A 321 1.67 -17.06 -0.25
N ASP A 322 2.61 -16.66 -1.10
CA ASP A 322 3.50 -17.64 -1.75
C ASP A 322 4.64 -18.04 -0.80
N PRO A 323 4.82 -19.34 -0.45
CA PRO A 323 5.92 -19.77 0.41
C PRO A 323 7.32 -19.46 -0.16
N GLY A 324 7.44 -19.30 -1.48
CA GLY A 324 8.67 -18.88 -2.14
C GLY A 324 8.84 -17.36 -2.23
N ASN A 325 7.83 -16.58 -1.87
CA ASN A 325 7.80 -15.13 -2.02
C ASN A 325 7.07 -14.46 -0.83
N THR A 326 7.55 -14.73 0.40
CA THR A 326 6.95 -14.21 1.63
C THR A 326 8.00 -13.96 2.71
N VAL A 327 7.66 -13.11 3.68
CA VAL A 327 8.43 -12.85 4.91
C VAL A 327 7.51 -12.89 6.13
N ASP A 328 8.10 -12.99 7.32
CA ASP A 328 7.38 -12.74 8.57
C ASP A 328 7.23 -11.21 8.77
N PRO A 329 6.02 -10.65 8.84
CA PRO A 329 5.82 -9.21 8.99
C PRO A 329 6.43 -8.63 10.28
N GLN A 330 6.81 -9.47 11.26
CA GLN A 330 7.52 -9.03 12.45
C GLN A 330 8.83 -8.28 12.12
N ILE A 331 9.50 -8.58 11.01
CA ILE A 331 10.71 -7.86 10.60
C ILE A 331 10.41 -6.38 10.29
N PHE A 332 9.24 -6.09 9.73
CA PHE A 332 8.78 -4.72 9.50
C PHE A 332 8.40 -4.04 10.81
N VAL A 333 7.68 -4.74 11.70
CA VAL A 333 7.30 -4.23 13.03
C VAL A 333 8.51 -3.83 13.85
N ASP A 334 9.54 -4.68 13.89
CA ASP A 334 10.77 -4.41 14.64
C ASP A 334 11.48 -3.18 14.08
N GLU A 335 11.61 -3.09 12.76
CA GLU A 335 12.31 -2.00 12.07
C GLU A 335 11.59 -0.65 12.22
N ILE A 336 10.27 -0.61 12.02
CA ILE A 336 9.49 0.64 12.10
C ILE A 336 9.41 1.14 13.54
N THR A 337 9.22 0.24 14.52
CA THR A 337 9.18 0.61 15.95
C THR A 337 10.52 1.17 16.41
N GLN A 338 11.63 0.63 15.90
CA GLN A 338 12.96 1.10 16.25
C GLN A 338 13.28 2.46 15.63
N ARG A 339 12.92 2.68 14.36
CA ARG A 339 13.37 3.86 13.59
C ARG A 339 12.37 5.01 13.58
N LEU A 340 11.08 4.72 13.68
CA LEU A 340 9.96 5.66 13.58
C LEU A 340 8.90 5.34 14.65
N PRO A 341 9.21 5.48 15.96
CA PRO A 341 8.33 5.04 17.04
C PRO A 341 6.96 5.75 17.07
N GLU A 342 6.84 6.92 16.45
CA GLU A 342 5.60 7.70 16.36
C GLU A 342 4.80 7.43 15.07
N GLN A 343 5.37 6.70 14.10
CA GLN A 343 4.68 6.39 12.86
C GLN A 343 3.64 5.30 13.11
N ALA A 344 2.37 5.62 12.88
CA ALA A 344 1.31 4.62 13.00
C ALA A 344 1.39 3.60 11.84
N PHE A 345 1.18 2.34 12.19
CA PHE A 345 1.10 1.22 11.27
C PHE A 345 0.11 0.17 11.78
N VAL A 346 -0.37 -0.69 10.88
CA VAL A 346 -1.22 -1.85 11.20
C VAL A 346 -0.68 -3.07 10.45
N ILE A 347 -0.57 -4.22 11.12
CA ILE A 347 -0.37 -5.51 10.44
C ILE A 347 -1.76 -6.08 10.13
N PRO A 348 -2.17 -6.13 8.85
CA PRO A 348 -3.52 -6.55 8.49
C PRO A 348 -3.74 -8.05 8.65
N ASP A 349 -4.96 -8.41 9.03
CA ASP A 349 -5.50 -9.75 8.86
C ASP A 349 -6.25 -9.84 7.53
N VAL A 350 -6.21 -11.00 6.86
CA VAL A 350 -6.94 -11.22 5.61
C VAL A 350 -8.44 -11.11 5.85
N GLY A 351 -9.13 -10.26 5.08
CA GLY A 351 -10.55 -9.94 5.27
C GLY A 351 -10.83 -9.03 6.47
N GLY A 352 -9.80 -8.57 7.18
CA GLY A 352 -9.93 -7.60 8.28
C GLY A 352 -10.19 -6.19 7.77
N THR A 353 -10.91 -5.39 8.56
CA THR A 353 -11.18 -3.98 8.26
C THR A 353 -10.15 -3.08 8.94
N ILE A 354 -9.62 -2.10 8.21
CA ILE A 354 -8.81 -1.00 8.72
C ILE A 354 -9.61 0.29 8.53
N LEU A 355 -9.75 1.09 9.59
CA LEU A 355 -10.38 2.40 9.55
C LEU A 355 -9.32 3.48 9.75
N ILE A 356 -9.36 4.55 8.94
CA ILE A 356 -8.40 5.65 8.98
C ILE A 356 -9.16 6.96 9.22
N ASP A 357 -8.90 7.58 10.36
CA ASP A 357 -9.53 8.82 10.86
C ASP A 357 -8.74 10.11 10.57
#